data_AF-A0AAW1W094-F1
#
_entry.id   AF-A0AAW1W094-F1
#
_cell.length_a   1.000
_cell.length_b   1.000
_cell.length_c   1.000
_cell.angle_alpha   90.00
_cell.angle_beta   90.00
_cell.angle_gamma   90.00
#
_symmetry.space_group_name_H-M   'P 1'
#
loop_
_entity.id
_entity.type
_entity.pdbx_description
1 polymer ?
#
loop_
_entity_poly.entity_id
_entity_poly.type
_entity_poly.pdbx_seq_one_letter_code
_entity_poly.pdbx_strand_id
1 'polypeptide(L)'
;MGFHFKWVELVMKCVTTVSFSVQINGKQGKFFKPTRGLRQGDPLSPYLFLLISEVLSLNLSNAITEKKLQGIKLSRDCPGLSHLFFADDSLYFLKASVQNCMVLNNILKDFCVASGQSINFEKSSLFFTPNTPMGLQNQIGNIFNIPATTCTGNYLGLPTHWGRSKNDALAYVKDRICVKLKGWQSEFLSQAGKEVLIKAVATAVPAYPMS
;
A
#
# COMPACT_ATOMS: atom_id res chain seq x y z
N MET A 1 15.66 8.95 15.28
CA MET A 1 15.31 10.02 14.31
C MET A 1 15.85 11.40 14.69
N GLY A 2 16.18 11.69 15.96
CA GLY A 2 16.96 12.90 16.29
C GLY A 2 16.19 14.23 16.18
N PHE A 3 14.85 14.20 16.22
CA PHE A 3 14.06 15.43 16.14
C PHE A 3 14.24 16.32 17.37
N HIS A 4 14.30 17.63 17.14
CA HIS A 4 14.42 18.62 18.20
C HIS A 4 13.17 18.65 19.08
N PHE A 5 13.33 18.78 20.40
CA PHE A 5 12.23 18.66 21.37
C PHE A 5 11.06 19.61 21.07
N LYS A 6 11.33 20.88 20.74
CA LYS A 6 10.28 21.87 20.39
C LYS A 6 9.45 21.44 19.18
N TRP A 7 10.07 20.81 18.20
CA TRP A 7 9.36 20.33 17.01
C TRP A 7 8.42 19.18 17.37
N VAL A 8 8.91 18.22 18.18
CA VAL A 8 8.11 17.11 18.68
C VAL A 8 6.91 17.64 19.49
N GLU A 9 7.14 18.63 20.36
CA GLU A 9 6.08 19.24 21.15
C GLU A 9 4.99 19.88 20.27
N LEU A 10 5.37 20.63 19.23
CA LEU A 10 4.43 21.25 18.29
C LEU A 10 3.60 20.21 17.53
N VAL A 11 4.25 19.17 17.02
CA VAL A 11 3.56 18.07 16.32
C VAL A 11 2.60 17.36 17.28
N MET A 12 3.05 17.05 18.50
CA MET A 12 2.21 16.37 19.49
C MET A 12 1.04 17.23 19.96
N LYS A 13 1.15 18.57 19.98
CA LYS A 13 0.00 19.45 20.19
C LYS A 13 -1.06 19.25 19.10
N CYS A 14 -0.67 19.14 17.82
CA CYS A 14 -1.61 18.85 16.72
C CYS A 14 -2.27 17.47 16.86
N VAL A 15 -1.57 16.46 17.40
CA VAL A 15 -2.09 15.09 17.54
C VAL A 15 -2.97 14.92 18.78
N THR A 16 -2.67 15.61 19.89
CA THR A 16 -3.31 15.35 21.19
C THR A 16 -4.47 16.28 21.53
N THR A 17 -4.54 17.45 20.89
CA THR A 17 -5.57 18.47 21.21
C THR A 17 -6.82 18.37 20.33
N VAL A 18 -6.84 17.45 19.37
CA VAL A 18 -7.97 17.28 18.44
C VAL A 18 -9.25 16.85 19.15
N SER A 19 -10.37 17.38 18.66
CA SER A 19 -11.72 17.02 19.07
C SER A 19 -12.58 16.90 17.80
N PHE A 20 -13.44 15.89 17.76
CA PHE A 20 -14.28 15.59 16.61
C PHE A 20 -15.76 15.70 16.97
N SER A 21 -16.58 16.01 15.97
CA SER A 21 -18.03 15.91 16.02
C SER A 21 -18.51 15.33 14.70
N VAL A 22 -19.42 14.37 14.73
CA VAL A 22 -20.02 13.83 13.50
C VAL A 22 -21.23 14.70 13.13
N GLN A 23 -21.27 15.17 11.88
CA GLN A 23 -22.41 15.88 11.34
C GLN A 23 -23.33 14.89 10.61
N ILE A 24 -24.58 14.77 11.07
CA ILE A 24 -25.57 13.87 10.48
C ILE A 24 -26.73 14.74 10.00
N ASN A 25 -27.06 14.67 8.70
CA ASN A 25 -28.13 15.46 8.07
C ASN A 25 -27.99 16.97 8.34
N GLY A 26 -26.78 17.50 8.25
CA GLY A 26 -26.50 18.91 8.48
C GLY A 26 -26.42 19.32 9.95
N LYS A 27 -26.84 18.47 10.90
CA LYS A 27 -26.79 18.77 12.34
C LYS A 27 -25.51 18.25 12.98
N GLN A 28 -24.80 19.13 13.69
CA GLN A 28 -23.59 18.78 14.41
C GLN A 28 -23.93 17.95 15.67
N GLY A 29 -23.32 16.78 15.80
CA GLY A 29 -23.42 15.95 16.98
C GLY A 29 -22.56 16.43 18.14
N LYS A 30 -22.49 15.63 19.21
CA LYS A 30 -21.65 15.92 20.38
C LYS A 30 -20.17 15.81 20.04
N PHE A 31 -19.36 16.62 20.70
CA PHE A 31 -17.91 16.52 20.62
C PHE A 31 -17.39 15.29 21.37
N PHE A 32 -16.39 14.63 20.81
CA PHE A 32 -15.65 13.54 21.44
C PHE A 32 -14.16 13.65 21.12
N LYS A 33 -13.33 13.18 22.04
CA LYS A 33 -11.88 13.11 21.85
C LYS A 33 -11.51 11.75 21.25
N PRO A 34 -10.78 11.71 20.13
CA PRO A 34 -10.29 10.45 19.58
C PRO A 34 -9.26 9.82 20.52
N THR A 35 -9.28 8.50 20.66
CA THR A 35 -8.24 7.74 21.36
C THR A 35 -7.18 7.19 20.41
N ARG A 36 -7.51 7.09 19.11
CA ARG A 36 -6.67 6.52 18.05
C ARG A 36 -6.98 7.20 16.73
N GLY A 37 -6.02 7.10 15.80
CA GLY A 37 -6.17 7.57 14.43
C GLY A 37 -5.81 9.04 14.24
N LEU A 38 -5.43 9.35 13.01
CA LEU A 38 -5.15 10.70 12.54
C LEU A 38 -6.33 11.18 11.69
N ARG A 39 -6.50 12.50 11.57
CA ARG A 39 -7.61 13.07 10.82
C ARG A 39 -7.41 12.83 9.32
N GLN A 40 -8.34 12.14 8.67
CA GLN A 40 -8.34 12.05 7.21
C GLN A 40 -8.60 13.43 6.58
N GLY A 41 -7.81 13.79 5.57
CA GLY A 41 -7.85 15.10 4.92
C GLY A 41 -7.09 16.22 5.65
N ASP A 42 -6.44 15.93 6.79
CA ASP A 42 -5.48 16.84 7.40
C ASP A 42 -4.13 16.77 6.68
N PRO A 43 -3.55 17.91 6.23
CA PRO A 43 -2.26 17.93 5.54
C PRO A 43 -1.10 17.32 6.32
N LEU A 44 -1.13 17.33 7.67
CA LEU A 44 -0.04 16.77 8.49
C LEU A 44 -0.11 15.24 8.59
N SER A 45 -1.32 14.68 8.58
CA SER A 45 -1.57 13.28 8.83
C SER A 45 -0.81 12.31 7.89
N PRO A 46 -0.69 12.57 6.56
CA PRO A 46 0.13 11.74 5.67
C PRO A 46 1.61 11.67 6.07
N TYR A 47 2.19 12.79 6.52
CA TYR A 47 3.61 12.83 6.92
C TYR A 47 3.86 12.05 8.20
N LEU A 48 2.94 12.14 9.16
CA LEU A 48 3.02 11.35 10.39
C LEU A 48 2.91 9.86 10.10
N PHE A 49 2.05 9.48 9.15
CA PHE A 49 1.96 8.10 8.69
C PHE A 49 3.28 7.61 8.05
N LEU A 50 3.91 8.43 7.21
CA LEU A 50 5.21 8.12 6.60
C LEU A 50 6.31 7.98 7.66
N LEU A 51 6.35 8.86 8.66
CA LEU A 51 7.32 8.77 9.77
C LEU A 51 7.20 7.46 10.55
N ILE A 52 5.98 6.99 10.79
CA ILE A 52 5.77 5.69 11.44
C ILE A 52 6.21 4.56 10.52
N SER A 53 5.89 4.63 9.23
CA SER A 53 6.30 3.62 8.23
C SER A 53 7.82 3.55 8.05
N GLU A 54 8.52 4.67 8.21
CA GLU A 54 9.99 4.74 8.18
C GLU A 54 10.61 3.91 9.31
N VAL A 55 9.99 3.84 10.49
CA VAL A 55 10.45 2.95 11.58
C VAL A 55 10.45 1.49 11.13
N LEU A 56 9.40 1.06 10.42
CA LEU A 56 9.33 -0.30 9.89
C LEU A 56 10.40 -0.54 8.82
N SER A 57 10.60 0.42 7.91
CA SER A 57 11.66 0.39 6.88
C SER A 57 13.05 0.23 7.50
N LEU A 58 13.34 1.00 8.56
CA LEU A 58 14.60 0.93 9.30
C LEU A 58 14.77 -0.42 10.00
N ASN A 59 13.72 -0.95 10.64
CA ASN A 59 13.77 -2.27 11.28
C ASN A 59 14.08 -3.39 10.26
N LEU A 60 13.46 -3.35 9.08
CA LEU A 60 13.74 -4.29 7.98
C LEU A 60 15.17 -4.14 7.47
N SER A 61 15.62 -2.91 7.26
CA SER A 61 16.97 -2.60 6.78
C SER A 61 18.05 -3.06 7.78
N ASN A 62 17.80 -2.89 9.07
CA ASN A 62 18.66 -3.41 10.13
C ASN A 62 18.72 -4.94 10.10
N ALA A 63 17.57 -5.61 9.99
CA ALA A 63 17.51 -7.08 9.90
C ALA A 63 18.27 -7.64 8.68
N ILE A 64 18.30 -6.89 7.57
CA ILE A 64 19.09 -7.24 6.38
C ILE A 64 20.58 -7.06 6.62
N THR A 65 20.96 -5.93 7.24
CA THR A 65 22.35 -5.61 7.57
C THR A 65 22.94 -6.64 8.54
N GLU A 66 22.14 -7.09 9.50
CA GLU A 66 22.46 -8.16 10.44
C GLU A 66 22.39 -9.57 9.83
N LYS A 67 22.07 -9.70 8.53
CA LYS A 67 21.91 -10.97 7.81
C LYS A 67 20.82 -11.89 8.39
N LYS A 68 19.89 -11.37 9.20
CA LYS A 68 18.72 -12.10 9.71
C LYS A 68 17.65 -12.27 8.65
N LEU A 69 17.58 -11.34 7.70
CA LEU A 69 16.58 -11.31 6.64
C LEU A 69 17.26 -11.11 5.29
N GLN A 70 16.90 -11.93 4.30
CA GLN A 70 17.48 -11.85 2.97
C GLN A 70 16.44 -11.40 1.92
N GLY A 71 16.64 -10.19 1.40
CA GLY A 71 15.87 -9.65 0.27
C GLY A 71 16.23 -10.26 -1.08
N ILE A 72 15.63 -9.72 -2.15
CA ILE A 72 15.88 -10.12 -3.53
C ILE A 72 16.93 -9.21 -4.16
N LYS A 73 17.92 -9.77 -4.85
CA LYS A 73 18.89 -9.01 -5.65
C LYS A 73 18.62 -9.22 -7.13
N LEU A 74 18.58 -8.11 -7.88
CA LEU A 74 18.40 -8.14 -9.33
C LEU A 74 19.72 -8.37 -10.09
N SER A 75 20.86 -7.95 -9.51
CA SER A 75 22.20 -8.21 -10.01
C SER A 75 23.21 -8.31 -8.86
N ARG A 76 24.45 -8.73 -9.12
CA ARG A 76 25.48 -8.93 -8.08
C ARG A 76 25.78 -7.63 -7.31
N ASP A 77 25.81 -6.51 -8.00
CA ASP A 77 26.18 -5.18 -7.47
C ASP A 77 24.95 -4.32 -7.11
N CYS A 78 23.74 -4.84 -7.29
CA CYS A 78 22.51 -4.12 -6.94
C CYS A 78 22.21 -4.25 -5.44
N PRO A 79 21.77 -3.17 -4.76
CA PRO A 79 21.23 -3.28 -3.41
C PRO A 79 20.06 -4.27 -3.38
N GLY A 80 19.96 -5.03 -2.28
CA GLY A 80 18.86 -5.98 -2.12
C GLY A 80 17.53 -5.24 -1.97
N LEU A 81 16.60 -5.49 -2.87
CA LEU A 81 15.21 -5.06 -2.73
C LEU A 81 14.55 -5.90 -1.64
N SER A 82 13.97 -5.26 -0.64
CA SER A 82 13.35 -5.93 0.49
C SER A 82 11.92 -5.51 0.76
N HIS A 83 11.59 -4.24 0.54
CA HIS A 83 10.26 -3.72 0.73
C HIS A 83 10.01 -2.49 -0.15
N LEU A 84 8.73 -2.24 -0.45
CA LEU A 84 8.24 -1.02 -1.08
C LEU A 84 6.98 -0.58 -0.34
N PHE A 85 6.92 0.68 0.08
CA PHE A 85 5.76 1.24 0.78
C PHE A 85 5.14 2.34 -0.06
N PHE A 86 3.81 2.32 -0.15
CA PHE A 86 3.02 3.39 -0.72
C PHE A 86 1.77 3.60 0.14
N ALA A 87 1.80 4.65 0.97
CA ALA A 87 0.80 4.82 2.01
C ALA A 87 0.61 3.50 2.81
N ASP A 88 -0.62 3.01 2.94
CA ASP A 88 -0.96 1.78 3.65
C ASP A 88 -0.65 0.49 2.86
N ASP A 89 -0.36 0.59 1.57
CA ASP A 89 0.03 -0.56 0.75
C ASP A 89 1.53 -0.86 0.93
N SER A 90 1.84 -2.05 1.43
CA SER A 90 3.20 -2.53 1.64
C SER A 90 3.49 -3.81 0.86
N LEU A 91 4.59 -3.81 0.11
CA LEU A 91 5.14 -5.01 -0.54
C LEU A 91 6.44 -5.44 0.14
N TYR A 92 6.61 -6.74 0.30
CA TYR A 92 7.82 -7.35 0.86
C TYR A 92 8.43 -8.33 -0.13
N PHE A 93 9.73 -8.20 -0.38
CA PHE A 93 10.50 -8.98 -1.33
C PHE A 93 11.56 -9.78 -0.59
N LEU A 94 11.35 -11.08 -0.46
CA LEU A 94 12.20 -11.97 0.32
C LEU A 94 12.57 -13.22 -0.47
N LYS A 95 13.75 -13.78 -0.19
CA LYS A 95 14.05 -15.15 -0.59
C LYS A 95 13.10 -16.09 0.16
N ALA A 96 12.40 -16.96 -0.58
CA ALA A 96 11.48 -17.94 -0.01
C ALA A 96 12.22 -18.90 0.93
N SER A 97 12.09 -18.65 2.24
CA SER A 97 12.60 -19.53 3.29
C SER A 97 11.76 -19.35 4.55
N VAL A 98 11.58 -20.45 5.29
CA VAL A 98 10.85 -20.46 6.56
C VAL A 98 11.45 -19.44 7.54
N GLN A 99 12.78 -19.40 7.64
CA GLN A 99 13.50 -18.50 8.53
C GLN A 99 13.27 -17.01 8.19
N ASN A 100 13.36 -16.63 6.91
CA ASN A 100 13.10 -15.24 6.50
C ASN A 100 11.67 -14.82 6.83
N CYS A 101 10.70 -15.71 6.56
CA CYS A 101 9.29 -15.45 6.83
C CYS A 101 8.98 -15.33 8.33
N MET A 102 9.62 -16.15 9.18
CA MET A 102 9.50 -16.01 10.63
C MET A 102 10.07 -14.69 11.13
N VAL A 103 11.25 -14.28 10.64
CA VAL A 103 11.87 -13.00 11.01
C VAL A 103 10.99 -11.82 10.59
N LEU A 104 10.46 -11.85 9.35
CA LEU A 104 9.52 -10.83 8.89
C LEU A 104 8.27 -10.77 9.79
N ASN A 105 7.66 -11.92 10.09
CA ASN A 105 6.47 -11.98 10.94
C ASN A 105 6.73 -11.39 12.33
N ASN A 106 7.90 -11.64 12.92
CA ASN A 106 8.28 -11.07 14.20
C ASN A 106 8.46 -9.55 14.13
N ILE A 107 9.16 -9.04 13.11
CA ILE A 107 9.32 -7.59 12.89
C ILE A 107 7.96 -6.90 12.74
N LEU A 108 7.06 -7.52 11.97
CA LEU A 108 5.71 -7.01 11.77
C LEU A 108 4.89 -7.01 13.06
N LYS A 109 4.97 -8.07 13.87
CA LYS A 109 4.31 -8.13 15.18
C LYS A 109 4.83 -7.05 16.13
N ASP A 110 6.15 -6.92 16.24
CA ASP A 110 6.78 -5.91 17.10
C ASP A 110 6.37 -4.50 16.66
N PHE A 111 6.33 -4.25 15.35
CA PHE A 111 5.86 -3.00 14.79
C PHE A 111 4.38 -2.74 15.07
N CYS A 112 3.50 -3.73 14.92
CA CYS A 112 2.08 -3.59 15.25
C CYS A 112 1.86 -3.27 16.73
N VAL A 113 2.61 -3.92 17.63
CA VAL A 113 2.54 -3.64 19.07
C VAL A 113 3.03 -2.22 19.39
N ALA A 114 4.13 -1.79 18.79
CA ALA A 114 4.71 -0.46 19.05
C ALA A 114 3.88 0.69 18.45
N SER A 115 3.35 0.51 17.23
CA SER A 115 2.59 1.54 16.51
C SER A 115 1.09 1.54 16.84
N GLY A 116 0.56 0.43 17.36
CA GLY A 116 -0.88 0.20 17.49
C GLY A 116 -1.60 -0.05 16.16
N GLN A 117 -0.87 -0.19 15.05
CA GLN A 117 -1.43 -0.57 13.75
C GLN A 117 -1.69 -2.07 13.69
N SER A 118 -2.52 -2.50 12.74
CA SER A 118 -2.85 -3.91 12.53
C SER A 118 -2.83 -4.23 11.04
N ILE A 119 -2.26 -5.38 10.71
CA ILE A 119 -2.19 -5.87 9.33
C ILE A 119 -3.54 -6.48 8.96
N ASN A 120 -4.04 -6.11 7.78
CA ASN A 120 -5.23 -6.74 7.23
C ASN A 120 -4.81 -8.01 6.46
N PHE A 121 -4.89 -9.16 7.14
CA PHE A 121 -4.55 -10.45 6.54
C PHE A 121 -5.51 -10.87 5.41
N GLU A 122 -6.77 -10.40 5.41
CA GLU A 122 -7.74 -10.70 4.34
C GLU A 122 -7.39 -10.01 3.03
N LYS A 123 -6.77 -8.83 3.09
CA LYS A 123 -6.27 -8.08 1.92
C LYS A 123 -4.83 -8.44 1.56
N SER A 124 -4.14 -9.15 2.43
CA SER A 124 -2.76 -9.56 2.20
C SER A 124 -2.73 -10.82 1.34
N SER A 125 -1.73 -10.93 0.47
CA SER A 125 -1.55 -12.12 -0.39
C SER A 125 -0.09 -12.51 -0.46
N LEU A 126 0.17 -13.81 -0.59
CA LEU A 126 1.51 -14.35 -0.77
C LEU A 126 1.70 -14.79 -2.21
N PHE A 127 2.80 -14.33 -2.81
CA PHE A 127 3.20 -14.69 -4.15
C PHE A 127 4.54 -15.42 -4.14
N PHE A 128 4.59 -16.54 -4.86
CA PHE A 128 5.78 -17.36 -4.97
C PHE A 128 6.21 -17.46 -6.43
N THR A 129 7.52 -17.54 -6.65
CA THR A 129 8.02 -17.86 -7.99
C THR A 129 7.66 -19.31 -8.34
N PRO A 130 7.47 -19.64 -9.64
CA PRO A 130 7.14 -21.00 -10.08
C PRO A 130 8.12 -22.09 -9.62
N ASN A 131 9.35 -21.69 -9.27
CA ASN A 131 10.40 -22.57 -8.80
C ASN A 131 10.33 -22.89 -7.28
N THR A 132 9.29 -22.42 -6.57
CA THR A 132 9.15 -22.65 -5.13
C THR A 132 8.41 -23.96 -4.88
N PRO A 133 8.97 -24.94 -4.14
CA PRO A 133 8.30 -26.21 -3.86
C PRO A 133 6.98 -26.01 -3.09
N MET A 134 5.93 -26.77 -3.43
CA MET A 134 4.61 -26.66 -2.81
C MET A 134 4.63 -26.86 -1.29
N GLY A 135 5.48 -27.78 -0.79
CA GLY A 135 5.65 -27.98 0.65
C GLY A 135 6.16 -26.73 1.38
N LEU A 136 7.08 -25.98 0.75
CA LEU A 136 7.60 -24.72 1.29
C LEU A 136 6.54 -23.61 1.23
N GLN A 137 5.76 -23.54 0.15
CA GLN A 137 4.66 -22.57 0.03
C GLN A 137 3.63 -22.76 1.15
N ASN A 138 3.24 -24.02 1.44
CA ASN A 138 2.31 -24.33 2.52
C ASN A 138 2.86 -23.96 3.89
N GLN A 139 4.15 -24.24 4.15
CA GLN A 139 4.81 -23.83 5.40
C GLN A 139 4.79 -22.31 5.57
N ILE A 140 5.11 -21.56 4.52
CA ILE A 140 5.11 -20.09 4.56
C ILE A 140 3.68 -19.54 4.72
N GLY A 141 2.71 -20.13 4.01
CA GLY A 141 1.29 -19.77 4.16
C GLY A 141 0.79 -19.92 5.60
N ASN A 142 1.20 -21.00 6.28
CA ASN A 142 0.85 -21.25 7.69
C ASN A 142 1.52 -20.26 8.66
N ILE A 143 2.70 -19.72 8.35
CA ILE A 143 3.38 -18.73 9.22
C ILE A 143 2.61 -17.41 9.27
N PHE A 144 2.04 -16.99 8.13
CA PHE A 144 1.31 -15.74 8.01
C PHE A 144 -0.21 -15.89 8.13
N ASN A 145 -0.73 -17.13 8.09
CA ASN A 145 -2.17 -17.44 7.94
C ASN A 145 -2.78 -16.79 6.69
N ILE A 146 -2.05 -16.79 5.58
CA ILE A 146 -2.49 -16.22 4.29
C ILE A 146 -2.43 -17.32 3.22
N PRO A 147 -3.46 -17.50 2.39
CA PRO A 147 -3.41 -18.45 1.28
C PRO A 147 -2.40 -18.00 0.21
N ALA A 148 -1.61 -18.95 -0.29
CA ALA A 148 -0.77 -18.74 -1.46
C ALA A 148 -1.67 -18.46 -2.66
N THR A 149 -1.44 -17.34 -3.36
CA THR A 149 -2.25 -16.96 -4.53
C THR A 149 -1.38 -16.96 -5.78
N THR A 150 -1.91 -17.50 -6.87
CA THR A 150 -1.22 -17.56 -8.18
C THR A 150 -1.24 -16.23 -8.93
N CYS A 151 -2.18 -15.35 -8.60
CA CYS A 151 -2.32 -14.02 -9.18
C CYS A 151 -2.25 -12.97 -8.07
N THR A 152 -1.16 -12.20 -8.06
CA THR A 152 -1.15 -10.91 -7.37
C THR A 152 -2.11 -10.01 -8.12
N GLY A 153 -3.16 -9.54 -7.46
CA GLY A 153 -4.21 -8.75 -8.09
C GLY A 153 -3.71 -7.41 -8.66
N ASN A 154 -4.33 -6.31 -8.23
CA ASN A 154 -3.86 -4.99 -8.62
C ASN A 154 -3.04 -4.39 -7.48
N TYR A 155 -1.85 -3.88 -7.77
CA TYR A 155 -1.06 -3.04 -6.88
C TYR A 155 -1.10 -1.60 -7.42
N LEU A 156 -1.55 -0.65 -6.60
CA LEU A 156 -1.77 0.74 -7.03
C LEU A 156 -2.67 0.88 -8.27
N GLY A 157 -3.63 -0.04 -8.43
CA GLY A 157 -4.53 -0.05 -9.59
C GLY A 157 -3.89 -0.55 -10.89
N LEU A 158 -2.65 -1.03 -10.85
CA LEU A 158 -1.95 -1.68 -11.95
C LEU A 158 -1.92 -3.19 -11.73
N PRO A 159 -2.07 -4.01 -12.79
CA PRO A 159 -1.90 -5.45 -12.67
C PRO A 159 -0.45 -5.75 -12.27
N THR A 160 -0.27 -6.50 -11.18
CA THR A 160 1.07 -6.84 -10.70
C THR A 160 1.79 -7.83 -11.61
N HIS A 161 1.05 -8.57 -12.43
CA HIS A 161 1.61 -9.46 -13.45
C HIS A 161 1.47 -8.84 -14.86
N TRP A 162 2.61 -8.42 -15.42
CA TRP A 162 2.70 -8.05 -16.83
C TRP A 162 3.00 -9.31 -17.65
N GLY A 163 2.02 -9.79 -18.41
CA GLY A 163 2.20 -10.95 -19.29
C GLY A 163 3.23 -10.69 -20.40
N ARG A 164 3.53 -11.71 -21.21
CA ARG A 164 4.40 -11.57 -22.38
C ARG A 164 3.80 -10.68 -23.47
N SER A 165 2.48 -10.57 -23.51
CA SER A 165 1.72 -9.75 -24.46
C SER A 165 1.49 -8.36 -23.89
N LYS A 166 2.02 -7.33 -24.58
CA LYS A 166 1.76 -5.92 -24.26
C LYS A 166 0.28 -5.55 -24.41
N ASN A 167 -0.42 -6.19 -25.33
CA ASN A 167 -1.84 -5.94 -25.59
C ASN A 167 -2.71 -6.42 -24.44
N ASP A 168 -2.44 -7.61 -23.91
CA ASP A 168 -3.20 -8.18 -22.80
C ASP A 168 -2.91 -7.41 -21.50
N ALA A 169 -1.66 -7.01 -21.31
CA ALA A 169 -1.26 -6.22 -20.15
C ALA A 169 -1.87 -4.81 -20.14
N LEU A 170 -2.22 -4.23 -21.30
CA LEU A 170 -2.86 -2.91 -21.41
C LEU A 170 -4.38 -3.00 -21.64
N ALA A 171 -4.96 -4.19 -21.76
CA ALA A 171 -6.39 -4.37 -21.98
C ALA A 171 -7.23 -3.70 -20.88
N TYR A 172 -6.76 -3.74 -19.63
CA TYR A 172 -7.45 -3.10 -18.51
C TYR A 172 -7.58 -1.57 -18.65
N VAL A 173 -6.64 -0.91 -19.36
CA VAL A 173 -6.69 0.54 -19.61
C VAL A 173 -7.87 0.86 -20.51
N LYS A 174 -8.05 0.07 -21.58
CA LYS A 174 -9.20 0.18 -22.47
C LYS A 174 -10.51 -0.05 -21.72
N ASP A 175 -10.57 -1.09 -20.89
CA ASP A 175 -11.76 -1.40 -20.11
C ASP A 175 -12.13 -0.28 -19.13
N ARG A 176 -11.14 0.30 -18.43
CA ARG A 176 -11.38 1.46 -17.54
C ARG A 176 -11.92 2.68 -18.29
N ILE A 177 -11.39 2.97 -19.47
CA ILE A 177 -11.91 4.06 -20.32
C ILE A 177 -13.36 3.74 -20.69
N CYS A 178 -13.67 2.53 -21.15
CA CYS A 178 -15.02 2.12 -21.52
C CYS A 178 -16.01 2.19 -20.33
N VAL A 179 -15.61 1.79 -19.13
CA VAL A 179 -16.45 1.88 -17.93
C VAL A 179 -16.78 3.33 -17.59
N LYS A 180 -15.77 4.23 -17.62
CA LYS A 180 -16.00 5.67 -17.39
C LYS A 180 -16.93 6.27 -18.45
N LEU A 181 -16.72 5.95 -19.73
CA LEU A 181 -17.55 6.44 -20.82
C LEU A 181 -19.00 5.93 -20.76
N LYS A 182 -19.21 4.66 -20.39
CA LYS A 182 -20.55 4.08 -20.23
C LYS A 182 -21.35 4.77 -19.11
N GLY A 183 -20.68 5.13 -18.01
CA GLY A 183 -21.29 5.87 -16.90
C GLY A 183 -21.81 7.26 -17.29
N TRP A 184 -21.38 7.80 -18.44
CA TRP A 184 -21.73 9.15 -18.89
C TRP A 184 -22.78 9.19 -19.99
N GLN A 185 -23.15 8.04 -20.55
CA GLN A 185 -24.25 7.96 -21.50
C GLN A 185 -25.60 8.36 -20.86
N SER A 186 -25.69 8.39 -19.53
CA SER A 186 -26.86 8.86 -18.79
C SER A 186 -26.96 10.39 -18.65
N GLU A 187 -25.92 11.15 -19.00
CA GLU A 187 -25.97 12.62 -18.97
C GLU A 187 -26.22 13.19 -20.37
N PHE A 188 -27.17 14.13 -20.47
CA PHE A 188 -27.53 14.81 -21.72
C PHE A 188 -26.42 15.80 -22.15
N LEU A 189 -25.28 15.27 -22.58
CA LEU A 189 -24.14 16.05 -23.03
C LEU A 189 -24.25 16.40 -24.52
N SER A 190 -23.89 17.63 -24.85
CA SER A 190 -23.70 18.07 -26.24
C SER A 190 -22.53 17.32 -26.90
N GLN A 191 -22.47 17.35 -28.23
CA GLN A 191 -21.39 16.70 -28.98
C GLN A 191 -20.01 17.23 -28.58
N ALA A 192 -19.87 18.54 -28.43
CA ALA A 192 -18.62 19.17 -27.96
C ALA A 192 -18.28 18.77 -26.52
N GLY A 193 -19.28 18.68 -25.64
CA GLY A 193 -19.09 18.20 -24.27
C GLY A 193 -18.56 16.76 -24.22
N LYS A 194 -19.13 15.87 -25.04
CA LYS A 194 -18.66 14.48 -25.18
C LYS A 194 -17.21 14.41 -25.68
N GLU A 195 -16.84 15.23 -26.66
CA GLU A 195 -15.48 15.25 -27.20
C GLU A 195 -14.44 15.69 -26.15
N VAL A 196 -14.69 16.80 -25.44
CA VAL A 196 -13.80 17.29 -24.38
C VAL A 196 -13.64 16.26 -23.28
N LEU A 197 -14.73 15.62 -22.89
CA LEU A 197 -14.76 14.61 -21.83
C LEU A 197 -14.00 13.33 -22.22
N ILE A 198 -14.17 12.85 -23.46
CA ILE A 198 -13.40 11.73 -24.01
C ILE A 198 -11.91 12.09 -24.01
N LYS A 199 -11.54 13.27 -24.50
CA LYS A 199 -10.14 13.73 -24.52
C LYS A 199 -9.54 13.80 -23.11
N ALA A 200 -10.29 14.29 -22.13
CA ALA A 200 -9.82 14.37 -20.75
C ALA A 200 -9.55 12.98 -20.13
N VAL A 201 -10.38 11.98 -20.42
CA VAL A 201 -10.19 10.62 -19.89
C VAL A 201 -9.19 9.80 -20.68
N ALA A 202 -9.25 9.85 -22.00
CA ALA A 202 -8.36 9.09 -22.87
C ALA A 202 -6.90 9.55 -22.75
N THR A 203 -6.65 10.78 -22.31
CA THR A 203 -5.29 11.25 -22.01
C THR A 203 -4.85 10.89 -20.58
N ALA A 204 -5.71 11.08 -19.58
CA ALA A 204 -5.34 10.89 -18.17
C ALA A 204 -5.23 9.41 -17.76
N VAL A 205 -6.12 8.54 -18.24
CA VAL A 205 -6.15 7.13 -17.80
C VAL A 205 -4.91 6.35 -18.25
N PRO A 206 -4.41 6.52 -19.49
CA PRO A 206 -3.17 5.89 -19.92
C PRO A 206 -1.90 6.58 -19.38
N ALA A 207 -1.96 7.86 -19.00
CA ALA A 207 -0.80 8.57 -18.46
C ALA A 207 -0.27 7.94 -17.17
N TYR A 208 -1.15 7.54 -16.26
CA TYR A 208 -0.78 6.92 -14.98
C TYR A 208 0.00 5.59 -15.09
N PRO A 209 -0.40 4.61 -15.92
CA PRO A 209 0.39 3.39 -16.09
C PRO A 209 1.63 3.53 -16.97
N MET A 210 1.76 4.65 -17.70
CA MET A 210 2.90 4.90 -18.59
C MET A 210 3.94 5.87 -18.00
N SER A 211 3.67 6.45 -16.82
CA SER A 211 4.62 7.26 -16.04
C SER A 211 5.53 6.40 -15.20
#